data_AF-A0A087T0L7-F1
#
_entry.id   AF-A0A087T0L7-F1
#
_cell.length_a   1.000
_cell.length_b   1.000
_cell.length_c   1.000
_cell.angle_alpha   90.00
_cell.angle_beta   90.00
_cell.angle_gamma   90.00
#
_symmetry.space_group_name_H-M   'P 1'
#
loop_
_entity.id
_entity.type
_entity.pdbx_description
1 polymer ?
#
loop_
_entity_poly.entity_id
_entity_poly.type
_entity_poly.pdbx_seq_one_letter_code
_entity_poly.pdbx_strand_id
1 'polypeptide(L)'
;MFIMSKKLWKTAKWAVIGGAAADVACLAGGYYLYHQMKNSRDFRYKIYNYDPRFVDVYYRANEKFGDGTARQNDYSEWGIKEIKSFENLHWFGL
;
A
#
# COMPACT_ATOMS: atom_id res chain seq x y z
N MET A 1 -11.96 4.42 -42.43
CA MET A 1 -12.87 4.60 -41.27
C MET A 1 -13.06 3.23 -40.63
N PHE A 2 -12.49 2.96 -39.46
CA PHE A 2 -12.63 1.66 -38.79
C PHE A 2 -14.06 1.54 -38.23
N ILE A 3 -14.92 0.76 -38.90
CA ILE A 3 -16.28 0.49 -38.42
C ILE A 3 -16.17 -0.60 -37.35
N MET A 4 -16.08 -0.19 -36.09
CA MET A 4 -16.05 -1.10 -34.97
C MET A 4 -17.44 -1.71 -34.75
N SER A 5 -17.52 -3.04 -34.64
CA SER A 5 -18.80 -3.73 -34.45
C SER A 5 -19.45 -3.32 -33.12
N LYS A 6 -20.79 -3.27 -33.07
CA LYS A 6 -21.54 -2.95 -31.84
C LYS A 6 -21.14 -3.85 -30.65
N LYS A 7 -20.75 -5.09 -30.93
CA LYS A 7 -20.26 -6.07 -29.93
C LYS A 7 -18.88 -5.70 -29.40
N LEU A 8 -17.96 -5.27 -30.27
CA LEU A 8 -16.63 -4.80 -29.88
C LEU A 8 -16.72 -3.53 -29.02
N TRP A 9 -17.56 -2.56 -29.41
CA TRP A 9 -17.77 -1.34 -28.61
C TRP A 9 -18.33 -1.63 -27.22
N LYS A 10 -19.32 -2.54 -27.13
CA LYS A 10 -19.88 -2.97 -25.85
C LYS A 10 -18.81 -3.62 -24.95
N THR A 11 -17.96 -4.48 -25.52
CA THR A 11 -16.90 -5.16 -24.77
C THR A 11 -15.84 -4.17 -24.29
N ALA A 12 -15.40 -3.25 -25.15
CA ALA A 12 -14.46 -2.19 -24.80
C ALA A 12 -15.01 -1.30 -23.67
N LYS A 13 -16.29 -0.91 -23.74
CA LYS A 13 -16.94 -0.13 -22.67
C LYS A 13 -16.88 -0.85 -21.32
N TRP A 14 -17.21 -2.15 -21.27
CA TRP A 14 -17.16 -2.91 -20.03
C TRP A 14 -15.74 -3.14 -19.52
N ALA A 15 -14.76 -3.30 -20.42
CA ALA A 15 -13.36 -3.38 -20.03
C ALA A 15 -12.89 -2.09 -19.36
N VAL A 16 -13.25 -0.92 -19.91
CA VAL A 16 -12.92 0.38 -19.31
C VAL A 16 -13.59 0.55 -17.95
N ILE A 17 -14.88 0.22 -17.84
CA ILE A 17 -15.61 0.31 -16.56
C ILE A 17 -14.98 -0.65 -15.52
N GLY A 18 -14.67 -1.88 -15.92
CA GLY A 18 -14.04 -2.87 -15.05
C GLY A 18 -12.66 -2.43 -14.58
N GLY A 19 -11.84 -1.88 -15.49
CA GLY A 19 -10.54 -1.31 -15.15
C GLY A 19 -10.66 -0.15 -14.16
N ALA A 20 -11.53 0.82 -14.44
CA ALA A 20 -11.77 1.94 -13.54
C ALA A 20 -12.29 1.50 -12.16
N ALA A 21 -13.17 0.50 -12.11
CA ALA A 21 -13.64 -0.06 -10.85
C ALA A 21 -12.51 -0.75 -10.06
N ALA A 22 -11.59 -1.45 -10.73
CA ALA A 22 -10.42 -2.03 -10.11
C ALA A 22 -9.46 -0.97 -9.57
N ASP A 23 -9.21 0.11 -10.31
CA ASP A 23 -8.38 1.22 -9.86
C ASP A 23 -8.95 1.88 -8.60
N VAL A 24 -10.27 2.14 -8.58
CA VAL A 24 -10.97 2.68 -7.40
C VAL A 24 -10.85 1.74 -6.21
N ALA A 25 -11.02 0.43 -6.41
CA ALA A 25 -10.88 -0.56 -5.35
C ALA A 25 -9.45 -0.58 -4.77
N CYS A 26 -8.44 -0.53 -5.62
CA CYS A 26 -7.03 -0.47 -5.21
C CYS A 26 -6.73 0.81 -4.42
N LEU A 27 -7.20 1.97 -4.89
CA LEU A 27 -7.01 3.26 -4.20
C LEU A 27 -7.73 3.28 -2.85
N ALA A 28 -8.97 2.79 -2.79
CA ALA A 28 -9.74 2.72 -1.55
C ALA A 28 -9.09 1.77 -0.54
N GLY A 29 -8.66 0.58 -0.99
CA GLY A 29 -7.96 -0.39 -0.16
C GLY A 29 -6.62 0.14 0.37
N GLY A 30 -5.81 0.75 -0.50
CA GLY A 30 -4.54 1.37 -0.12
C GLY A 30 -4.73 2.51 0.88
N TYR A 31 -5.70 3.39 0.65
CA TYR A 31 -6.03 4.47 1.59
C TYR A 31 -6.49 3.93 2.95
N TYR A 32 -7.35 2.92 2.95
CA TYR A 32 -7.83 2.28 4.18
C TYR A 32 -6.66 1.68 4.98
N LEU A 33 -5.76 0.93 4.32
CA LEU A 33 -4.57 0.36 4.96
C LEU A 33 -3.67 1.45 5.53
N TYR A 34 -3.40 2.51 4.76
CA TYR A 34 -2.62 3.66 5.23
C TYR A 34 -3.28 4.34 6.44
N HIS A 35 -4.59 4.53 6.42
CA HIS A 35 -5.34 5.15 7.52
C HIS A 35 -5.24 4.32 8.81
N GLN A 36 -5.40 3.00 8.70
CA GLN A 36 -5.23 2.09 9.85
C GLN A 36 -3.79 2.10 10.36
N MET A 37 -2.81 2.01 9.47
CA MET A 37 -1.39 2.09 9.84
C MET A 37 -1.04 3.42 10.50
N LYS A 38 -1.58 4.54 10.04
CA LYS A 38 -1.33 5.86 10.64
C LYS A 38 -1.88 5.96 12.06
N ASN A 39 -3.10 5.47 12.28
CA ASN A 39 -3.83 5.74 13.52
C ASN A 39 -3.65 4.68 14.61
N SER A 40 -3.18 3.47 14.28
CA SER A 40 -3.07 2.38 15.24
C SER A 40 -1.69 1.73 15.20
N ARG A 41 -0.95 1.87 16.32
CA ARG A 41 0.29 1.12 16.54
C ARG A 41 0.03 -0.39 16.60
N ASP A 42 -1.05 -0.82 17.26
CA ASP A 42 -1.39 -2.25 17.36
C ASP A 42 -1.65 -2.88 15.99
N PHE A 43 -2.29 -2.14 15.08
CA PHE A 43 -2.47 -2.59 13.71
C PHE A 43 -1.13 -2.74 12.98
N ARG A 44 -0.22 -1.78 13.14
CA ARG A 44 1.15 -1.90 12.62
C ARG A 44 1.89 -3.10 13.23
N TYR A 45 1.72 -3.37 14.51
CA TYR A 45 2.32 -4.54 15.18
C TYR A 45 1.77 -5.86 14.65
N LYS A 46 0.46 -5.94 14.43
CA LYS A 46 -0.18 -7.10 13.81
C LYS A 46 0.38 -7.37 12.41
N ILE A 47 0.56 -6.33 11.61
CA ILE A 47 1.17 -6.44 10.28
C ILE A 47 2.63 -6.86 10.40
N TYR A 48 3.39 -6.27 11.32
CA TYR A 48 4.77 -6.64 11.58
C TYR A 48 4.92 -8.14 11.86
N ASN A 49 4.05 -8.68 12.72
CA ASN A 49 4.04 -10.11 13.06
C ASN A 49 3.58 -11.02 11.91
N TYR A 50 2.73 -10.51 11.01
CA TYR A 50 2.30 -11.24 9.82
C TYR A 50 3.40 -11.28 8.76
N ASP A 51 3.87 -10.11 8.34
CA ASP A 51 5.01 -9.94 7.45
C ASP A 51 5.57 -8.50 7.58
N PRO A 52 6.79 -8.34 8.12
CA PRO A 52 7.37 -7.04 8.42
C PRO A 52 7.66 -6.19 7.18
N ARG A 53 7.67 -6.78 5.97
CA ARG A 53 7.86 -6.04 4.71
C ARG A 53 6.72 -5.04 4.44
N PHE A 54 5.49 -5.36 4.84
CA PHE A 54 4.36 -4.46 4.61
C PHE A 54 4.41 -3.21 5.47
N VAL A 55 4.77 -3.36 6.75
CA VAL A 55 4.92 -2.20 7.64
C VAL A 55 6.19 -1.40 7.30
N ASP A 56 7.24 -2.06 6.77
CA ASP A 56 8.43 -1.36 6.27
C ASP A 56 8.11 -0.37 5.16
N VAL A 57 7.26 -0.74 4.20
CA VAL A 57 6.81 0.18 3.13
C VAL A 57 6.16 1.43 3.74
N TYR A 58 5.33 1.27 4.77
CA TYR A 58 4.74 2.39 5.50
C TYR A 58 5.79 3.25 6.20
N TYR A 59 6.76 2.64 6.87
CA TYR A 59 7.84 3.37 7.54
C TYR A 59 8.68 4.18 6.56
N ARG A 60 9.10 3.59 5.44
CA ARG A 60 9.87 4.33 4.42
C ARG A 60 9.07 5.47 3.83
N ALA A 61 7.78 5.27 3.57
CA ALA A 61 6.91 6.34 3.11
C ALA A 61 6.80 7.47 4.15
N ASN A 62 6.70 7.12 5.43
CA ASN A 62 6.65 8.10 6.53
C ASN A 62 8.02 8.81 6.75
N GLU A 63 9.14 8.15 6.49
CA GLU A 63 10.49 8.74 6.53
C GLU A 63 10.72 9.72 5.38
N LYS A 64 10.16 9.43 4.20
CA LYS A 64 10.31 10.26 3.02
C LYS A 64 9.34 11.43 2.96
N PHE A 65 8.11 11.24 3.45
CA PHE A 65 7.01 12.20 3.27
C PHE A 65 6.32 12.63 4.58
N GLY A 66 6.72 12.07 5.73
CA GLY A 66 6.11 12.31 7.04
C GLY A 66 7.14 12.73 8.10
N ASP A 67 6.85 12.40 9.35
CA ASP A 67 7.72 12.75 10.49
C ASP A 67 8.94 11.82 10.65
N GLY A 68 8.94 10.64 10.03
CA GLY A 68 10.03 9.66 10.07
C GLY A 68 10.27 9.01 11.44
N THR A 69 9.42 9.27 12.43
CA THR A 69 9.61 8.77 13.81
C THR A 69 8.86 7.47 14.08
N ALA A 70 7.87 7.12 13.24
CA ALA A 70 6.98 5.99 13.47
C ALA A 70 7.72 4.66 13.69
N ARG A 71 8.74 4.36 12.88
CA ARG A 71 9.53 3.13 12.96
C ARG A 71 10.25 3.00 14.30
N GLN A 72 10.99 4.05 14.67
CA GLN A 72 11.77 4.07 15.90
C GLN A 72 10.87 3.99 17.13
N ASN A 73 9.76 4.73 17.14
CA ASN A 73 8.79 4.73 18.23
C ASN A 73 8.16 3.35 18.42
N ASP A 74 7.77 2.70 17.33
CA ASP A 74 7.16 1.38 17.39
C ASP A 74 8.15 0.31 17.84
N TYR A 75 9.37 0.32 17.30
CA TYR A 75 10.38 -0.70 17.65
C TYR A 75 10.80 -0.56 19.11
N SER A 76 10.93 0.67 19.60
CA SER A 76 11.17 0.95 21.02
C SER A 76 10.06 0.39 21.90
N GLU A 77 8.79 0.66 21.55
CA GLU A 77 7.62 0.16 22.29
C GLU A 77 7.53 -1.38 22.27
N TRP A 78 7.81 -1.98 21.13
CA TRP A 78 7.73 -3.43 20.94
C TRP A 78 8.97 -4.18 21.45
N GLY A 79 9.97 -3.46 21.99
CA GLY A 79 11.21 -4.05 22.48
C GLY A 79 12.11 -4.65 21.38
N ILE A 80 11.95 -4.19 20.14
CA ILE A 80 12.71 -4.64 18.98
C ILE A 80 14.00 -3.83 18.90
N LYS A 81 15.15 -4.51 19.05
CA LYS A 81 16.47 -3.87 19.08
C LYS A 81 17.10 -3.68 17.69
N GLU A 82 16.67 -4.46 16.71
CA GLU A 82 17.23 -4.43 15.36
C GLU A 82 16.22 -3.87 14.35
N ILE A 83 16.60 -2.77 13.70
CA ILE A 83 15.82 -2.20 12.61
C ILE A 83 16.04 -3.06 11.36
N LYS A 84 15.07 -3.92 11.05
CA LYS A 84 15.02 -4.64 9.77
C LYS A 84 14.61 -3.66 8.68
N SER A 85 15.55 -3.26 7.83
CA SER A 85 15.28 -2.55 6.57
C SER A 85 15.18 -3.56 5.44
N PHE A 86 14.15 -3.40 4.60
CA PHE A 86 13.92 -4.23 3.42
C PHE A 86 14.20 -3.47 2.12
N GLU A 87 15.18 -2.55 2.14
CA GLU A 87 15.60 -1.72 1.01
C GLU A 87 15.84 -2.48 -0.30
N ASN A 88 16.21 -3.76 -0.23
CA ASN A 88 16.42 -4.60 -1.40
C ASN A 88 15.12 -5.04 -2.12
N LEU A 89 13.93 -4.70 -1.59
CA LEU A 89 12.66 -4.87 -2.30
C LEU A 89 12.47 -3.77 -3.34
N HIS A 90 13.18 -3.91 -4.46
CA HIS A 90 13.11 -3.04 -5.64
C HIS A 90 11.71 -2.86 -6.23
N TRP A 91 10.74 -3.72 -5.90
CA TRP A 91 9.41 -3.75 -6.50
C TRP A 91 8.54 -2.52 -6.18
N PHE A 92 8.83 -1.77 -5.12
CA PHE A 92 7.98 -0.65 -4.70
C PHE A 92 8.57 0.74 -4.89
N GLY A 93 9.83 0.89 -5.33
CA GLY A 93 10.45 2.19 -5.68
C GLY A 93 10.35 3.30 -4.61
N LEU A 94 10.02 2.92 -3.37
CA LEU A 94 9.74 3.82 -2.25
C LEU A 94 10.98 4.04 -1.40
#